data_AF-A0A1B6QGF6-F1
#
_entry.id   AF-A0A1B6QGF6-F1
#
_cell.length_a   1.000
_cell.length_b   1.000
_cell.length_c   1.000
_cell.angle_alpha   90.00
_cell.angle_beta   90.00
_cell.angle_gamma   90.00
#
_symmetry.space_group_name_H-M   'P 1'
#
loop_
_entity.id
_entity.type
_entity.pdbx_description
1 polymer ?
#
loop_
_entity_poly.entity_id
_entity_poly.type
_entity_poly.pdbx_seq_one_letter_code
_entity_poly.pdbx_strand_id
1 'polypeptide(L)'
;MADQLTDDQIAEFKEAFSLFDKDGDGCITTKELGTVMRSLGQNPTEAELQDMINEVDADGNGTIDFPEFLNLMARKMKDTDSEEELKEAFRVFDKDQNGFISAAELRHVMTNLGEKLTDEEVDEMIREADVDGDGQINYEEFVKVMMAKVELMEQGKRAKVLCLHGFRTSGSFLKKQISKWHPSIFQQFEMVFPDGIFPAGGKSEIEGIFPPPYFEWFQFNKEFTEYTNLDECISYLCDYMVKNGPFDGLLGFSQGATLSALLIGYQAQGKVLSDHPPIKFMVSISGSKFRDPSICDVAYKDPIKVKSVHFIGEKDWLKVPSEELASAFDEPLIIRHPQGHTVPRLDDVSVKQLSEWSSCILEDPKNANVPEALDSGKPSDKEATGAEFEALDSGKPSDKEATGAELAENLVKA
;
A
#
# COMPACT_ATOMS: atom_id res chain seq x y z
N MET A 1 26.28 -4.76 1.42
CA MET A 1 25.39 -4.06 0.45
C MET A 1 25.08 -4.90 -0.80
N ALA A 2 25.67 -6.09 -0.95
CA ALA A 2 25.11 -7.17 -1.77
C ALA A 2 23.88 -7.86 -1.10
N ASP A 3 23.49 -7.40 0.10
CA ASP A 3 22.50 -8.05 0.98
C ASP A 3 21.05 -7.58 0.76
N GLN A 4 20.75 -6.90 -0.36
CA GLN A 4 19.41 -6.39 -0.68
C GLN A 4 18.83 -6.93 -2.00
N LEU A 5 19.54 -7.85 -2.67
CA LEU A 5 19.08 -8.45 -3.92
C LEU A 5 18.71 -9.90 -3.65
N THR A 6 17.57 -10.36 -4.16
CA THR A 6 17.16 -11.76 -4.02
C THR A 6 18.13 -12.66 -4.80
N ASP A 7 18.23 -13.94 -4.43
CA ASP A 7 19.10 -14.89 -5.14
C ASP A 7 18.77 -14.96 -6.65
N ASP A 8 17.50 -14.78 -7.01
CA ASP A 8 17.04 -14.70 -8.41
C ASP A 8 17.52 -13.43 -9.12
N GLN A 9 17.45 -12.26 -8.46
CA GLN A 9 18.01 -11.01 -9.00
C GLN A 9 19.54 -11.08 -9.12
N ILE A 10 20.21 -11.69 -8.14
CA ILE A 10 21.67 -11.92 -8.20
C ILE A 10 22.00 -12.86 -9.37
N ALA A 11 21.18 -13.87 -9.65
CA ALA A 11 21.35 -14.75 -10.79
C ALA A 11 21.17 -14.00 -12.12
N GLU A 12 20.13 -13.17 -12.24
CA GLU A 12 19.91 -12.32 -13.42
C GLU A 12 21.06 -11.31 -13.63
N PHE A 13 21.57 -10.70 -12.56
CA PHE A 13 22.73 -9.82 -12.66
C PHE A 13 24.03 -10.55 -12.98
N LYS A 14 24.18 -11.82 -12.57
CA LYS A 14 25.31 -12.65 -13.02
C LYS A 14 25.23 -12.95 -14.51
N GLU A 15 24.03 -13.24 -15.03
CA GLU A 15 23.83 -13.41 -16.46
C GLU A 15 24.13 -12.11 -17.22
N ALA A 16 23.65 -10.96 -16.73
CA ALA A 16 23.96 -9.66 -17.30
C ALA A 16 25.46 -9.35 -17.24
N PHE A 17 26.13 -9.59 -16.11
CA PHE A 17 27.58 -9.41 -15.94
C PHE A 17 28.37 -10.22 -16.98
N SER A 18 27.96 -11.47 -17.24
CA SER A 18 28.60 -12.32 -18.27
C SER A 18 28.42 -11.82 -19.70
N LEU A 19 27.49 -10.89 -19.94
CA LEU A 19 27.38 -10.21 -21.23
C LEU A 19 28.44 -9.12 -21.38
N PHE A 20 28.92 -8.53 -20.29
CA PHE A 20 29.98 -7.53 -20.26
C PHE A 20 31.37 -8.16 -20.18
N ASP A 21 31.60 -9.06 -19.22
CA ASP A 21 32.85 -9.82 -19.05
C ASP A 21 33.00 -10.87 -20.17
N LYS A 22 33.76 -10.53 -21.22
CA LYS A 22 33.86 -11.35 -22.44
C LYS A 22 34.91 -12.43 -22.33
N ASP A 23 35.96 -12.19 -21.57
CA ASP A 23 37.03 -13.17 -21.36
C ASP A 23 36.85 -14.03 -20.11
N GLY A 24 35.85 -13.71 -19.28
CA GLY A 24 35.43 -14.48 -18.13
C GLY A 24 36.40 -14.37 -16.96
N ASP A 25 37.18 -13.30 -16.89
CA ASP A 25 38.19 -13.09 -15.84
C ASP A 25 37.59 -12.58 -14.51
N GLY A 26 36.29 -12.26 -14.51
CA GLY A 26 35.54 -11.81 -13.34
C GLY A 26 35.55 -10.30 -13.14
N CYS A 27 36.12 -9.53 -14.07
CA CYS A 27 36.19 -8.08 -14.06
C CYS A 27 35.72 -7.50 -15.40
N ILE A 28 35.06 -6.33 -15.38
CA ILE A 28 34.69 -5.61 -16.60
C ILE A 28 35.69 -4.47 -16.82
N THR A 29 36.40 -4.54 -17.95
CA THR A 29 37.35 -3.49 -18.36
C THR A 29 36.66 -2.37 -19.16
N THR A 30 37.32 -1.20 -19.32
CA THR A 30 36.80 -0.10 -20.18
C THR A 30 36.52 -0.57 -21.60
N LYS A 31 37.34 -1.50 -22.11
CA LYS A 31 37.19 -2.05 -23.46
C LYS A 31 35.96 -2.92 -23.60
N GLU A 32 35.67 -3.73 -22.61
CA GLU A 32 34.49 -4.61 -22.58
C GLU A 32 33.21 -3.81 -22.41
N LEU A 33 33.19 -2.88 -21.46
CA LEU A 33 32.10 -1.93 -21.28
C LEU A 33 31.82 -1.16 -22.58
N GLY A 34 32.87 -0.60 -23.19
CA GLY A 34 32.75 0.11 -24.47
C GLY A 34 32.29 -0.78 -25.62
N THR A 35 32.65 -2.07 -25.63
CA THR A 35 32.20 -3.02 -26.66
C THR A 35 30.70 -3.28 -26.55
N VAL A 36 30.19 -3.46 -25.32
CA VAL A 36 28.76 -3.64 -25.09
C VAL A 36 27.97 -2.36 -25.38
N MET A 37 28.41 -1.20 -24.89
CA MET A 37 27.72 0.07 -25.14
C MET A 37 27.63 0.41 -26.64
N ARG A 38 28.70 0.11 -27.41
CA ARG A 38 28.68 0.23 -28.88
C ARG A 38 27.76 -0.76 -29.56
N SER A 39 27.61 -1.98 -29.03
CA SER A 39 26.64 -2.95 -29.55
C SER A 39 25.19 -2.56 -29.28
N LEU A 40 24.95 -1.74 -28.26
CA LEU A 40 23.64 -1.15 -27.92
C LEU A 40 23.38 0.19 -28.63
N GLY A 41 24.26 0.60 -29.55
CA GLY A 41 24.08 1.80 -30.38
C GLY A 41 24.60 3.11 -29.76
N GLN A 42 25.28 3.06 -28.61
CA GLN A 42 25.92 4.22 -27.99
C GLN A 42 27.39 4.33 -28.41
N ASN A 43 27.95 5.54 -28.50
CA ASN A 43 29.36 5.76 -28.85
C ASN A 43 30.12 6.55 -27.78
N PRO A 44 30.35 5.97 -26.59
CA PRO A 44 31.09 6.62 -25.53
C PRO A 44 32.58 6.75 -25.87
N THR A 45 33.18 7.85 -25.44
CA THR A 45 34.62 8.10 -25.48
C THR A 45 35.35 7.33 -24.38
N GLU A 46 36.66 7.13 -24.53
CA GLU A 46 37.46 6.41 -23.52
C GLU A 46 37.47 7.14 -22.16
N ALA A 47 37.37 8.48 -22.17
CA ALA A 47 37.27 9.26 -20.95
C ALA A 47 35.93 9.02 -20.24
N GLU A 48 34.82 9.01 -20.97
CA GLU A 48 33.49 8.70 -20.41
C GLU A 48 33.43 7.27 -19.88
N LEU A 49 34.03 6.29 -20.58
CA LEU A 49 34.11 4.91 -20.10
C LEU A 49 34.94 4.81 -18.82
N GLN A 50 36.04 5.55 -18.73
CA GLN A 50 36.87 5.56 -17.53
C GLN A 50 36.15 6.23 -16.35
N ASP A 51 35.43 7.34 -16.59
CA ASP A 51 34.65 8.02 -15.56
C ASP A 51 33.53 7.09 -15.02
N MET A 52 32.84 6.36 -15.91
CA MET A 52 31.83 5.37 -15.52
C MET A 52 32.40 4.24 -14.65
N ILE A 53 33.63 3.78 -14.92
CA ILE A 53 34.30 2.81 -14.04
C ILE A 53 34.66 3.45 -12.70
N ASN A 54 35.28 4.62 -12.71
CA ASN A 54 35.73 5.31 -11.50
C ASN A 54 34.59 5.64 -10.52
N GLU A 55 33.35 5.79 -11.01
CA GLU A 55 32.18 6.04 -10.17
C GLU A 55 31.79 4.87 -9.26
N VAL A 56 32.19 3.65 -9.63
CA VAL A 56 31.79 2.41 -8.94
C VAL A 56 32.94 1.52 -8.51
N ASP A 57 34.14 1.75 -9.06
CA ASP A 57 35.42 1.15 -8.69
C ASP A 57 35.82 1.60 -7.28
N ALA A 58 35.40 0.82 -6.29
CA ALA A 58 35.56 1.12 -4.88
C ALA A 58 36.95 0.74 -4.37
N ASP A 59 37.60 -0.23 -5.02
CA ASP A 59 38.95 -0.67 -4.67
C ASP A 59 40.06 0.05 -5.46
N GLY A 60 39.69 0.79 -6.50
CA GLY A 60 40.57 1.62 -7.34
C GLY A 60 41.43 0.81 -8.31
N ASN A 61 41.00 -0.41 -8.67
CA ASN A 61 41.76 -1.30 -9.54
C ASN A 61 41.63 -0.98 -11.04
N GLY A 62 40.74 -0.05 -11.40
CA GLY A 62 40.50 0.40 -12.78
C GLY A 62 39.60 -0.51 -13.61
N THR A 63 38.90 -1.45 -12.97
CA THR A 63 37.94 -2.39 -13.54
C THR A 63 36.70 -2.47 -12.65
N ILE A 64 35.61 -3.08 -13.12
CA ILE A 64 34.40 -3.28 -12.30
C ILE A 64 34.30 -4.76 -11.96
N ASP A 65 34.43 -5.12 -10.68
CA ASP A 65 34.17 -6.48 -10.22
C ASP A 65 32.67 -6.75 -10.03
N PHE A 66 32.27 -8.01 -9.83
CA PHE A 66 30.86 -8.36 -9.70
C PHE A 66 30.14 -7.64 -8.53
N PRO A 67 30.72 -7.53 -7.31
CA PRO A 67 30.19 -6.67 -6.25
C PRO A 67 30.00 -5.18 -6.63
N GLU A 68 30.94 -4.59 -7.36
CA GLU A 68 30.88 -3.21 -7.83
C GLU A 68 29.81 -3.03 -8.92
N PHE A 69 29.69 -4.01 -9.81
CA PHE A 69 28.62 -4.08 -10.81
C PHE A 69 27.23 -4.18 -10.17
N LEU A 70 27.08 -4.97 -9.09
CA LEU A 70 25.83 -5.01 -8.34
C LEU A 70 25.49 -3.67 -7.70
N ASN A 71 26.48 -2.94 -7.16
CA ASN A 71 26.27 -1.60 -6.61
C ASN A 71 25.89 -0.60 -7.71
N LEU A 72 26.49 -0.70 -8.91
CA LEU A 72 26.14 0.10 -10.08
C LEU A 72 24.68 -0.13 -10.47
N MET A 73 24.28 -1.40 -10.64
CA MET A 73 22.92 -1.77 -11.04
C MET A 73 21.89 -1.42 -9.97
N ALA A 74 22.20 -1.62 -8.68
CA ALA A 74 21.31 -1.27 -7.57
C ALA A 74 21.09 0.25 -7.43
N ARG A 75 22.11 1.08 -7.73
CA ARG A 75 21.96 2.54 -7.83
C ARG A 75 21.14 2.94 -9.05
N LYS A 76 21.43 2.34 -10.21
CA LYS A 76 20.68 2.50 -11.46
C LYS A 76 19.23 1.99 -11.40
N MET A 77 18.82 1.20 -10.42
CA MET A 77 17.40 0.86 -10.24
C MET A 77 16.68 1.82 -9.27
N LYS A 78 17.41 2.55 -8.42
CA LYS A 78 16.82 3.49 -7.45
C LYS A 78 16.58 4.90 -8.02
N ASP A 79 17.35 5.33 -9.01
CA ASP A 79 17.29 6.70 -9.55
C ASP A 79 16.67 6.80 -10.95
N THR A 80 16.43 5.69 -11.67
CA THR A 80 16.39 5.73 -13.15
C THR A 80 15.04 5.36 -13.78
N ASP A 81 14.10 4.74 -13.07
CA ASP A 81 12.87 4.23 -13.69
C ASP A 81 11.81 5.30 -14.01
N SER A 82 11.94 6.53 -13.51
CA SER A 82 10.99 7.61 -13.87
C SER A 82 11.60 8.66 -14.79
N GLU A 83 12.83 9.12 -14.53
CA GLU A 83 13.39 10.24 -15.30
C GLU A 83 13.97 9.82 -16.66
N GLU A 84 14.65 8.66 -16.76
CA GLU A 84 15.16 8.21 -18.07
C GLU A 84 14.02 7.74 -18.98
N GLU A 85 12.99 7.06 -18.45
CA GLU A 85 11.78 6.72 -19.22
C GLU A 85 11.03 7.98 -19.69
N LEU A 86 10.91 9.02 -18.85
CA LEU A 86 10.28 10.29 -19.25
C LEU A 86 11.12 11.04 -20.28
N LYS A 87 12.45 11.00 -20.20
CA LYS A 87 13.35 11.57 -21.22
C LYS A 87 13.28 10.80 -22.53
N GLU A 88 13.21 9.47 -22.49
CA GLU A 88 13.04 8.65 -23.68
C GLU A 88 11.67 8.87 -24.31
N ALA A 89 10.61 8.92 -23.52
CA ALA A 89 9.28 9.28 -23.99
C ALA A 89 9.29 10.67 -24.65
N PHE A 90 9.89 11.68 -24.00
CA PHE A 90 10.03 13.02 -24.57
C PHE A 90 10.76 13.00 -25.92
N ARG A 91 11.88 12.26 -26.04
CA ARG A 91 12.62 12.08 -27.31
C ARG A 91 11.81 11.36 -28.39
N VAL A 92 10.82 10.54 -28.02
CA VAL A 92 9.92 9.92 -29.01
C VAL A 92 8.99 10.98 -29.62
N PHE A 93 8.55 11.96 -28.83
CA PHE A 93 7.71 13.08 -29.25
C PHE A 93 8.50 14.16 -29.99
N ASP A 94 9.59 14.67 -29.43
CA ASP A 94 10.49 15.68 -30.02
C ASP A 94 11.35 15.05 -31.14
N LYS A 95 10.86 15.10 -32.38
CA LYS A 95 11.48 14.43 -33.53
C LYS A 95 12.66 15.21 -34.09
N ASP A 96 12.57 16.53 -34.04
CA ASP A 96 13.63 17.41 -34.53
C ASP A 96 14.71 17.71 -33.49
N GLN A 97 14.51 17.25 -32.24
CA GLN A 97 15.42 17.38 -31.09
C GLN A 97 15.68 18.84 -30.72
N ASN A 98 14.69 19.70 -30.91
CA ASN A 98 14.79 21.11 -30.59
C ASN A 98 14.54 21.40 -29.09
N GLY A 99 14.14 20.39 -28.31
CA GLY A 99 13.86 20.49 -26.88
C GLY A 99 12.40 20.83 -26.54
N PHE A 100 11.52 20.86 -27.54
CA PHE A 100 10.11 21.20 -27.44
C PHE A 100 9.28 20.23 -28.27
N ILE A 101 8.05 19.95 -27.84
CA ILE A 101 7.09 19.15 -28.62
C ILE A 101 6.08 20.09 -29.27
N SER A 102 6.09 20.14 -30.59
CA SER A 102 5.12 20.91 -31.36
C SER A 102 3.79 20.16 -31.57
N ALA A 103 2.74 20.88 -31.96
CA ALA A 103 1.45 20.29 -32.32
C ALA A 103 1.55 19.22 -33.42
N ALA A 104 2.42 19.45 -34.40
CA ALA A 104 2.64 18.54 -35.51
C ALA A 104 3.28 17.22 -35.04
N GLU A 105 4.23 17.32 -34.11
CA GLU A 105 4.93 16.17 -33.53
C GLU A 105 4.03 15.35 -32.61
N LEU A 106 3.28 16.02 -31.73
CA LEU A 106 2.31 15.37 -30.86
C LEU A 106 1.27 14.58 -31.67
N ARG A 107 0.72 15.21 -32.73
CA ARG A 107 -0.23 14.56 -33.65
C ARG A 107 0.39 13.36 -34.35
N HIS A 108 1.63 13.50 -34.83
CA HIS A 108 2.32 12.45 -35.56
C HIS A 108 2.55 11.21 -34.70
N VAL A 109 2.99 11.40 -33.45
CA VAL A 109 3.22 10.30 -32.53
C VAL A 109 1.91 9.61 -32.13
N MET A 110 0.87 10.38 -31.76
CA MET A 110 -0.43 9.80 -31.38
C MET A 110 -1.07 8.99 -32.52
N THR A 111 -0.97 9.49 -33.75
CA THR A 111 -1.46 8.77 -34.94
C THR A 111 -0.72 7.45 -35.15
N ASN A 112 0.59 7.41 -34.91
CA ASN A 112 1.39 6.19 -35.01
C ASN A 112 1.11 5.19 -33.87
N LEU A 113 0.70 5.68 -32.71
CA LEU A 113 0.25 4.87 -31.56
C LEU A 113 -1.19 4.34 -31.72
N GLY A 114 -1.87 4.68 -32.81
CA GLY A 114 -3.20 4.17 -33.15
C GLY A 114 -4.36 5.07 -32.72
N GLU A 115 -4.09 6.22 -32.11
CA GLU A 115 -5.10 7.21 -31.73
C GLU A 115 -5.14 8.36 -32.75
N LYS A 116 -6.31 8.54 -33.38
CA LYS A 116 -6.53 9.65 -34.33
C LYS A 116 -7.16 10.81 -33.59
N LEU A 117 -6.36 11.84 -33.30
CA LEU A 117 -6.82 13.07 -32.69
C LEU A 117 -7.16 14.13 -33.75
N THR A 118 -8.24 14.89 -33.54
CA THR A 118 -8.61 16.02 -34.41
C THR A 118 -7.69 17.22 -34.20
N ASP A 119 -7.80 18.24 -35.06
CA ASP A 119 -6.99 19.44 -34.92
C ASP A 119 -7.27 20.15 -33.59
N GLU A 120 -8.55 20.21 -33.23
CA GLU A 120 -9.03 20.80 -31.98
C GLU A 120 -8.56 20.04 -30.72
N GLU A 121 -8.51 18.72 -30.77
CA GLU A 121 -8.07 17.90 -29.62
C GLU A 121 -6.58 18.07 -29.33
N VAL A 122 -5.75 18.20 -30.37
CA VAL A 122 -4.31 18.45 -30.21
C VAL A 122 -4.05 19.87 -29.71
N ASP A 123 -4.77 20.86 -30.23
CA ASP A 123 -4.66 22.24 -29.76
C ASP A 123 -5.12 22.39 -28.30
N GLU A 124 -6.12 21.60 -27.88
CA GLU A 124 -6.54 21.51 -26.48
C GLU A 124 -5.45 20.90 -25.59
N MET A 125 -4.84 19.78 -26.01
CA MET A 125 -3.76 19.14 -25.27
C MET A 125 -2.55 20.06 -25.07
N ILE A 126 -2.18 20.86 -26.08
CA ILE A 126 -1.08 21.82 -25.98
C ILE A 126 -1.45 22.95 -25.03
N ARG A 127 -2.64 23.53 -25.18
CA ARG A 127 -3.11 24.63 -24.32
C ARG A 127 -3.23 24.24 -22.85
N GLU A 128 -3.47 22.96 -22.55
CA GLU A 128 -3.48 22.44 -21.17
C GLU A 128 -2.07 22.21 -20.61
N ALA A 129 -1.10 21.94 -21.48
CA ALA A 129 0.29 21.62 -21.15
C ALA A 129 1.21 22.85 -21.07
N ASP A 130 1.02 23.78 -22.00
CA ASP A 130 1.80 24.99 -22.26
C ASP A 130 1.51 26.05 -21.19
N VAL A 131 2.37 26.10 -20.17
CA VAL A 131 2.22 26.99 -19.01
C VAL A 131 2.80 28.37 -19.32
N ASP A 132 3.86 28.42 -20.13
CA ASP A 132 4.54 29.66 -20.47
C ASP A 132 3.94 30.40 -21.69
N GLY A 133 3.07 29.72 -22.43
CA GLY A 133 2.29 30.26 -23.54
C GLY A 133 3.06 30.37 -24.85
N ASP A 134 4.14 29.60 -25.02
CA ASP A 134 4.98 29.64 -26.22
C ASP A 134 4.41 28.84 -27.42
N GLY A 135 3.30 28.12 -27.19
CA GLY A 135 2.60 27.30 -28.17
C GLY A 135 3.23 25.93 -28.41
N GLN A 136 4.18 25.51 -27.57
CA GLN A 136 4.87 24.23 -27.60
C GLN A 136 4.92 23.63 -26.18
N ILE A 137 5.42 22.40 -26.04
CA ILE A 137 5.54 21.74 -24.73
C ILE A 137 7.01 21.46 -24.47
N ASN A 138 7.60 22.14 -23.49
CA ASN A 138 8.97 21.85 -23.06
C ASN A 138 9.02 20.61 -22.15
N TYR A 139 10.23 20.14 -21.81
CA TYR A 139 10.39 18.93 -20.99
C TYR A 139 9.70 19.02 -19.62
N GLU A 140 9.76 20.17 -18.93
CA GLU A 140 9.15 20.33 -17.61
C GLU A 140 7.61 20.29 -17.69
N GLU A 141 7.04 20.87 -18.73
CA GLU A 141 5.62 20.83 -19.03
C GLU A 141 5.16 19.43 -19.42
N PHE A 142 5.93 18.74 -20.25
CA PHE A 142 5.68 17.34 -20.61
C PHE A 142 5.67 16.43 -19.38
N VAL A 143 6.63 16.60 -18.46
CA VAL A 143 6.68 15.85 -17.20
C VAL A 143 5.46 16.15 -16.34
N LYS A 144 5.07 17.44 -16.19
CA LYS A 144 3.85 17.81 -15.44
C LYS A 144 2.60 17.19 -16.03
N VAL A 145 2.46 17.20 -17.36
CA VAL A 145 1.31 16.61 -18.05
C VAL A 145 1.31 15.09 -17.92
N MET A 146 2.46 14.43 -18.08
CA MET A 146 2.57 12.98 -17.90
C MET A 146 2.28 12.57 -16.45
N MET A 147 2.78 13.30 -15.46
CA MET A 147 2.47 13.06 -14.04
C MET A 147 1.01 13.32 -13.72
N ALA A 148 0.44 14.45 -14.17
CA ALA A 148 -0.98 14.74 -14.00
C ALA A 148 -1.87 13.73 -14.73
N LYS A 149 -1.43 13.19 -15.88
CA LYS A 149 -2.16 12.16 -16.62
C LYS A 149 -2.03 10.79 -15.97
N VAL A 150 -0.90 10.45 -15.34
CA VAL A 150 -0.77 9.27 -14.46
C VAL A 150 -1.74 9.41 -13.28
N GLU A 151 -1.82 10.58 -12.65
CA GLU A 151 -2.80 10.89 -11.61
C GLU A 151 -4.26 10.81 -12.14
N LEU A 152 -4.56 11.28 -13.35
CA LEU A 152 -5.88 11.16 -14.00
C LEU A 152 -6.20 9.70 -14.41
N MET A 153 -5.20 8.91 -14.79
CA MET A 153 -5.32 7.46 -15.03
C MET A 153 -5.54 6.70 -13.71
N GLU A 154 -5.13 7.27 -12.58
CA GLU A 154 -5.44 6.78 -11.22
C GLU A 154 -6.83 7.21 -10.73
N GLN A 155 -7.37 8.36 -11.17
CA GLN A 155 -8.71 8.85 -10.79
C GLN A 155 -9.86 7.92 -11.21
N GLY A 156 -9.62 6.93 -12.07
CA GLY A 156 -10.56 5.86 -12.42
C GLY A 156 -10.33 4.52 -11.71
N LYS A 157 -9.25 4.37 -10.94
CA LYS A 157 -8.90 3.10 -10.27
C LYS A 157 -9.54 3.02 -8.89
N ARG A 158 -10.28 1.93 -8.65
CA ARG A 158 -10.82 1.60 -7.32
C ARG A 158 -9.66 1.30 -6.38
N ALA A 159 -9.68 1.87 -5.18
CA ALA A 159 -8.64 1.61 -4.19
C ALA A 159 -8.53 0.11 -3.91
N LYS A 160 -7.32 -0.45 -4.01
CA LYS A 160 -7.09 -1.89 -3.92
C LYS A 160 -6.88 -2.32 -2.47
N VAL A 161 -7.64 -3.33 -2.02
CA VAL A 161 -7.66 -3.77 -0.62
C VAL A 161 -7.28 -5.24 -0.50
N LEU A 162 -6.20 -5.51 0.23
CA LEU A 162 -5.81 -6.88 0.57
C LEU A 162 -6.60 -7.37 1.79
N CYS A 163 -7.32 -8.48 1.63
CA CYS A 163 -8.27 -9.00 2.61
C CYS A 163 -7.76 -10.30 3.24
N LEU A 164 -7.27 -10.23 4.48
CA LEU A 164 -6.66 -11.34 5.21
C LEU A 164 -7.68 -12.06 6.11
N HIS A 165 -7.89 -13.36 5.86
CA HIS A 165 -8.86 -14.17 6.58
C HIS A 165 -8.44 -14.52 8.02
N GLY A 166 -9.37 -15.07 8.81
CA GLY A 166 -9.12 -15.47 10.20
C GLY A 166 -8.50 -16.86 10.34
N PHE A 167 -8.14 -17.22 11.57
CA PHE A 167 -7.54 -18.51 11.91
C PHE A 167 -8.40 -19.69 11.43
N ARG A 168 -7.79 -20.63 10.69
CA ARG A 168 -8.45 -21.82 10.12
C ARG A 168 -9.68 -21.50 9.28
N THR A 169 -9.58 -20.44 8.47
CA THR A 169 -10.59 -20.10 7.46
C THR A 169 -9.93 -19.97 6.09
N SER A 170 -10.52 -19.24 5.16
CA SER A 170 -9.95 -19.04 3.82
C SER A 170 -10.33 -17.67 3.28
N GLY A 171 -9.61 -17.18 2.28
CA GLY A 171 -9.94 -15.96 1.56
C GLY A 171 -11.34 -16.03 0.97
N SER A 172 -11.72 -17.19 0.43
CA SER A 172 -13.08 -17.43 -0.09
C SER A 172 -14.18 -17.34 1.00
N PHE A 173 -13.90 -17.81 2.22
CA PHE A 173 -14.80 -17.64 3.35
C PHE A 173 -14.94 -16.17 3.74
N LEU A 174 -13.82 -15.45 3.90
CA LEU A 174 -13.86 -14.03 4.24
C LEU A 174 -14.61 -13.23 3.17
N LYS A 175 -14.35 -13.48 1.88
CA LYS A 175 -15.09 -12.88 0.76
C LYS A 175 -16.59 -13.09 0.90
N LYS A 176 -17.03 -14.29 1.29
CA LYS A 176 -18.45 -14.62 1.50
C LYS A 176 -19.06 -13.91 2.71
N GLN A 177 -18.27 -13.62 3.76
CA GLN A 177 -18.75 -12.85 4.90
C GLN A 177 -18.87 -11.36 4.55
N ILE A 178 -17.83 -10.81 3.93
CA ILE A 178 -17.77 -9.41 3.50
C ILE A 178 -18.86 -9.11 2.46
N SER A 179 -19.18 -10.05 1.55
CA SER A 179 -20.28 -9.89 0.59
C SER A 179 -21.68 -9.75 1.21
N LYS A 180 -21.83 -9.90 2.54
CA LYS A 180 -23.09 -9.69 3.25
C LYS A 180 -23.27 -8.23 3.69
N TRP A 181 -22.23 -7.40 3.62
CA TRP A 181 -22.35 -5.97 3.88
C TRP A 181 -23.00 -5.27 2.68
N HIS A 182 -23.47 -4.04 2.91
CA HIS A 182 -24.16 -3.28 1.89
C HIS A 182 -23.25 -3.03 0.66
N PRO A 183 -23.72 -3.29 -0.59
CA PRO A 183 -22.87 -3.19 -1.79
C PRO A 183 -22.20 -1.83 -2.01
N SER A 184 -22.81 -0.74 -1.53
CA SER A 184 -22.25 0.61 -1.66
C SER A 184 -20.86 0.75 -1.01
N ILE A 185 -20.61 0.00 0.07
CA ILE A 185 -19.32 0.02 0.78
C ILE A 185 -18.20 -0.47 -0.15
N PHE A 186 -18.47 -1.49 -0.98
CA PHE A 186 -17.43 -2.12 -1.80
C PHE A 186 -17.29 -1.52 -3.19
N GLN A 187 -18.28 -0.76 -3.67
CA GLN A 187 -18.29 -0.24 -5.03
C GLN A 187 -17.05 0.60 -5.37
N GLN A 188 -16.43 1.19 -4.36
CA GLN A 188 -15.26 2.04 -4.49
C GLN A 188 -13.92 1.29 -4.33
N PHE A 189 -13.95 0.00 -3.92
CA PHE A 189 -12.74 -0.79 -3.63
C PHE A 189 -12.60 -2.00 -4.56
N GLU A 190 -11.38 -2.30 -4.98
CA GLU A 190 -11.01 -3.58 -5.57
C GLU A 190 -10.50 -4.50 -4.45
N MET A 191 -11.27 -5.54 -4.10
CA MET A 191 -10.93 -6.40 -2.95
C MET A 191 -10.30 -7.73 -3.40
N VAL A 192 -9.12 -8.04 -2.84
CA VAL A 192 -8.35 -9.25 -3.12
C VAL A 192 -8.31 -10.13 -1.87
N PHE A 193 -8.67 -11.41 -1.99
CA PHE A 193 -8.82 -12.34 -0.86
C PHE A 193 -7.90 -13.56 -1.03
N PRO A 194 -6.60 -13.44 -0.74
CA PRO A 194 -5.69 -14.58 -0.78
C PRO A 194 -5.99 -15.58 0.35
N ASP A 195 -5.52 -16.81 0.15
CA ASP A 195 -5.44 -17.82 1.19
C ASP A 195 -4.08 -17.74 1.90
N GLY A 196 -4.06 -18.10 3.19
CA GLY A 196 -2.83 -18.32 3.94
C GLY A 196 -2.02 -19.50 3.40
N ILE A 197 -0.71 -19.45 3.58
CA ILE A 197 0.22 -20.44 3.01
C ILE A 197 0.31 -21.73 3.82
N PHE A 198 -0.18 -21.74 5.06
CA PHE A 198 -0.15 -22.93 5.92
C PHE A 198 -1.53 -23.59 5.97
N PRO A 199 -1.66 -24.88 5.62
CA PRO A 199 -2.88 -25.63 5.86
C PRO A 199 -3.26 -25.63 7.34
N ALA A 200 -4.55 -25.58 7.65
CA ALA A 200 -5.03 -25.63 9.03
C ALA A 200 -4.54 -26.90 9.75
N GLY A 201 -3.86 -26.71 10.90
CA GLY A 201 -3.30 -27.80 11.70
C GLY A 201 -4.32 -28.55 12.55
N GLY A 202 -5.61 -28.21 12.44
CA GLY A 202 -6.68 -28.84 13.20
C GLY A 202 -8.07 -28.40 12.76
N LYS A 203 -9.07 -28.72 13.58
CA LYS A 203 -10.48 -28.46 13.28
C LYS A 203 -10.75 -26.96 13.10
N SER A 204 -11.54 -26.62 12.09
CA SER A 204 -12.08 -25.28 11.89
C SER A 204 -13.46 -25.15 12.53
N GLU A 205 -13.76 -23.98 13.12
CA GLU A 205 -15.08 -23.70 13.69
C GLU A 205 -16.16 -23.53 12.62
N ILE A 206 -15.77 -23.25 11.38
CA ILE A 206 -16.69 -23.10 10.25
C ILE A 206 -16.93 -24.42 9.52
N GLU A 207 -16.32 -25.51 9.99
CA GLU A 207 -16.51 -26.84 9.40
C GLU A 207 -17.97 -27.30 9.53
N GLY A 208 -18.56 -27.70 8.39
CA GLY A 208 -19.98 -28.03 8.27
C GLY A 208 -20.87 -26.84 7.93
N ILE A 209 -20.35 -25.61 8.01
CA ILE A 209 -21.03 -24.38 7.58
C ILE A 209 -20.44 -23.87 6.26
N PHE A 210 -19.14 -24.00 6.09
CA PHE A 210 -18.40 -23.65 4.88
C PHE A 210 -17.44 -24.78 4.52
N PRO A 211 -17.20 -25.09 3.23
CA PRO A 211 -16.33 -26.19 2.86
C PRO A 211 -14.82 -25.86 2.98
N PRO A 212 -13.95 -26.87 3.19
CA PRO A 212 -12.49 -26.73 3.11
C PRO A 212 -12.02 -26.42 1.67
N PRO A 213 -10.75 -26.03 1.45
CA PRO A 213 -9.63 -26.00 2.41
C PRO A 213 -9.67 -24.83 3.40
N TYR A 214 -8.99 -25.02 4.53
CA TYR A 214 -8.78 -24.01 5.56
C TYR A 214 -7.29 -23.79 5.77
N PHE A 215 -6.94 -22.56 6.09
CA PHE A 215 -5.57 -22.09 6.18
C PHE A 215 -5.35 -21.27 7.44
N GLU A 216 -4.09 -21.12 7.79
CA GLU A 216 -3.58 -20.30 8.87
C GLU A 216 -2.48 -19.40 8.27
N TRP A 217 -2.37 -18.17 8.77
CA TRP A 217 -1.27 -17.27 8.40
C TRP A 217 -0.01 -17.63 9.19
N PHE A 218 -0.17 -18.03 10.44
CA PHE A 218 0.89 -18.48 11.34
C PHE A 218 0.29 -19.34 12.46
N GLN A 219 1.11 -20.07 13.20
CA GLN A 219 0.68 -20.81 14.39
C GLN A 219 1.10 -20.06 15.66
N PHE A 220 0.43 -20.33 16.78
CA PHE A 220 0.73 -19.71 18.08
C PHE A 220 0.54 -20.69 19.24
N ASN A 221 1.25 -20.45 20.35
CA ASN A 221 1.00 -21.15 21.62
C ASN A 221 -0.29 -20.66 22.29
N LYS A 222 -0.80 -21.39 23.30
CA LYS A 222 -2.09 -21.08 23.95
C LYS A 222 -2.11 -19.69 24.60
N GLU A 223 -0.94 -19.21 25.01
CA GLU A 223 -0.74 -17.94 25.69
C GLU A 223 -0.64 -16.76 24.71
N PHE A 224 -0.57 -17.03 23.41
CA PHE A 224 -0.35 -16.05 22.34
C PHE A 224 0.93 -15.23 22.51
N THR A 225 2.00 -15.87 22.99
CA THR A 225 3.30 -15.24 23.26
C THR A 225 4.40 -15.75 22.33
N GLU A 226 4.21 -16.92 21.73
CA GLU A 226 5.13 -17.51 20.76
C GLU A 226 4.39 -17.76 19.45
N TYR A 227 5.06 -17.45 18.34
CA TYR A 227 4.50 -17.53 17.00
C TYR A 227 5.41 -18.37 16.10
N THR A 228 4.84 -19.37 15.42
CA THR A 228 5.57 -20.23 14.49
C THR A 228 5.17 -19.88 13.06
N ASN A 229 6.16 -19.84 12.16
CA ASN A 229 6.02 -19.47 10.75
C ASN A 229 5.56 -18.02 10.48
N LEU A 230 5.61 -17.14 11.49
CA LEU A 230 5.22 -15.74 11.34
C LEU A 230 6.14 -15.01 10.34
N ASP A 231 7.46 -15.17 10.45
CA ASP A 231 8.41 -14.50 9.56
C ASP A 231 8.24 -14.94 8.10
N GLU A 232 8.05 -16.24 7.86
CA GLU A 232 7.77 -16.79 6.53
C GLU A 232 6.46 -16.20 5.95
N CYS A 233 5.43 -16.07 6.78
CA CYS A 233 4.19 -15.42 6.37
C CYS A 233 4.37 -13.93 6.04
N ILE A 234 5.17 -13.20 6.82
CA ILE A 234 5.44 -11.77 6.58
C ILE A 234 6.17 -11.62 5.24
N SER A 235 7.22 -12.41 4.99
CA SER A 235 7.95 -12.40 3.72
C SER A 235 7.02 -12.70 2.54
N TYR A 236 6.21 -13.77 2.64
CA TYR A 236 5.23 -14.11 1.62
C TYR A 236 4.25 -12.95 1.33
N LEU A 237 3.72 -12.29 2.37
CA LEU A 237 2.80 -11.18 2.17
C LEU A 237 3.48 -9.96 1.58
N CYS A 238 4.74 -9.68 1.92
CA CYS A 238 5.49 -8.60 1.31
C CYS A 238 5.67 -8.84 -0.19
N ASP A 239 6.13 -10.04 -0.58
CA ASP A 239 6.29 -10.42 -1.98
C ASP A 239 4.95 -10.40 -2.74
N TYR A 240 3.89 -10.91 -2.11
CA TYR A 240 2.55 -10.89 -2.67
C TYR A 240 2.07 -9.46 -2.91
N MET A 241 2.29 -8.57 -1.95
CA MET A 241 1.87 -7.17 -2.03
C MET A 241 2.63 -6.40 -3.10
N VAL A 242 3.94 -6.62 -3.25
CA VAL A 242 4.73 -6.02 -4.33
C VAL A 242 4.29 -6.56 -5.69
N LYS A 243 4.15 -7.88 -5.82
CA LYS A 243 3.81 -8.53 -7.09
C LYS A 243 2.38 -8.25 -7.59
N ASN A 244 1.42 -8.15 -6.67
CA ASN A 244 0.00 -8.03 -7.01
C ASN A 244 -0.58 -6.65 -6.67
N GLY A 245 0.22 -5.74 -6.12
CA GLY A 245 -0.18 -4.40 -5.71
C GLY A 245 -0.06 -3.35 -6.82
N PRO A 246 0.06 -2.07 -6.46
CA PRO A 246 0.05 -1.58 -5.08
C PRO A 246 -1.32 -1.77 -4.41
N PHE A 247 -1.31 -2.03 -3.10
CA PHE A 247 -2.50 -2.11 -2.25
C PHE A 247 -2.65 -0.83 -1.43
N ASP A 248 -3.79 -0.15 -1.56
CA ASP A 248 -4.08 1.07 -0.81
C ASP A 248 -4.45 0.81 0.65
N GLY A 249 -5.06 -0.35 0.91
CA GLY A 249 -5.58 -0.67 2.25
C GLY A 249 -5.53 -2.14 2.60
N LEU A 250 -5.60 -2.41 3.89
CA LEU A 250 -5.67 -3.76 4.44
C LEU A 250 -7.00 -3.97 5.16
N LEU A 251 -7.68 -5.08 4.87
CA LEU A 251 -8.81 -5.57 5.64
C LEU A 251 -8.44 -6.89 6.28
N GLY A 252 -8.66 -7.04 7.58
CA GLY A 252 -8.36 -8.28 8.27
C GLY A 252 -9.49 -8.74 9.17
N PHE A 253 -9.63 -10.05 9.31
CA PHE A 253 -10.46 -10.67 10.35
C PHE A 253 -9.59 -11.52 11.29
N SER A 254 -9.72 -11.35 12.60
CA SER A 254 -9.06 -12.17 13.63
C SER A 254 -7.53 -12.17 13.44
N GLN A 255 -6.93 -13.34 13.13
CA GLN A 255 -5.53 -13.47 12.76
C GLN A 255 -5.11 -12.52 11.63
N GLY A 256 -5.94 -12.38 10.59
CA GLY A 256 -5.67 -11.46 9.48
C GLY A 256 -5.67 -10.00 9.91
N ALA A 257 -6.53 -9.59 10.85
CA ALA A 257 -6.52 -8.22 11.40
C ALA A 257 -5.25 -7.95 12.21
N THR A 258 -4.85 -8.92 13.03
CA THR A 258 -3.61 -8.87 13.81
C THR A 258 -2.39 -8.71 12.90
N LEU A 259 -2.36 -9.47 11.79
CA LEU A 259 -1.29 -9.41 10.80
C LEU A 259 -1.28 -8.11 9.99
N SER A 260 -2.45 -7.58 9.61
CA SER A 260 -2.53 -6.27 8.94
C SER A 260 -1.95 -5.14 9.78
N ALA A 261 -2.24 -5.12 11.09
CA ALA A 261 -1.69 -4.11 11.99
C ALA A 261 -0.17 -4.25 12.14
N LEU A 262 0.34 -5.49 12.19
CA LEU A 262 1.78 -5.75 12.22
C LEU A 262 2.49 -5.21 10.98
N LEU A 263 1.98 -5.52 9.78
CA LEU A 263 2.56 -5.06 8.52
C LEU A 263 2.60 -3.54 8.44
N ILE A 264 1.52 -2.86 8.84
CA ILE A 264 1.47 -1.39 8.89
C ILE A 264 2.48 -0.83 9.90
N GLY A 265 2.52 -1.40 11.11
CA GLY A 265 3.46 -0.98 12.14
C GLY A 265 4.92 -1.15 11.71
N TYR A 266 5.25 -2.28 11.10
CA TYR A 266 6.58 -2.56 10.57
C TYR A 266 6.93 -1.65 9.38
N GLN A 267 5.99 -1.39 8.46
CA GLN A 267 6.21 -0.46 7.35
C GLN A 267 6.49 0.95 7.85
N ALA A 268 5.75 1.43 8.87
CA ALA A 268 5.97 2.74 9.48
C ALA A 268 7.37 2.89 10.11
N GLN A 269 7.98 1.77 10.54
CA GLN A 269 9.34 1.73 11.08
C GLN A 269 10.39 1.34 10.02
N GLY A 270 10.01 1.26 8.74
CA GLY A 270 10.91 0.91 7.62
C GLY A 270 11.44 -0.52 7.67
N LYS A 271 10.73 -1.46 8.30
CA LYS A 271 11.16 -2.86 8.48
C LYS A 271 10.73 -3.80 7.36
N VAL A 272 9.60 -3.52 6.74
CA VAL A 272 9.00 -4.32 5.66
C VAL A 272 8.37 -3.40 4.62
N LEU A 273 8.02 -3.95 3.46
CA LEU A 273 7.30 -3.22 2.40
C LEU A 273 8.05 -1.96 1.93
N SER A 274 9.38 -2.04 1.79
CA SER A 274 10.22 -0.93 1.28
C SER A 274 9.87 -0.54 -0.16
N ASP A 275 9.52 -1.53 -0.98
CA ASP A 275 9.21 -1.37 -2.41
C ASP A 275 7.70 -1.32 -2.68
N HIS A 276 6.91 -1.11 -1.62
CA HIS A 276 5.46 -0.96 -1.71
C HIS A 276 5.07 0.41 -1.11
N PRO A 277 4.19 1.19 -1.77
CA PRO A 277 3.73 2.47 -1.23
C PRO A 277 3.15 2.37 0.20
N PRO A 278 3.16 3.45 0.99
CA PRO A 278 2.56 3.43 2.32
C PRO A 278 1.09 3.01 2.28
N ILE A 279 0.70 2.10 3.18
CA ILE A 279 -0.70 1.71 3.35
C ILE A 279 -1.51 2.92 3.86
N LYS A 280 -2.61 3.23 3.18
CA LYS A 280 -3.43 4.43 3.43
C LYS A 280 -4.50 4.21 4.49
N PHE A 281 -5.04 2.99 4.60
CA PHE A 281 -6.09 2.68 5.58
C PHE A 281 -6.13 1.22 6.03
N MET A 282 -6.78 0.98 7.17
CA MET A 282 -7.03 -0.35 7.72
C MET A 282 -8.49 -0.58 8.14
N VAL A 283 -9.02 -1.75 7.81
CA VAL A 283 -10.28 -2.28 8.34
C VAL A 283 -9.96 -3.49 9.23
N SER A 284 -10.11 -3.34 10.54
CA SER A 284 -9.84 -4.37 11.55
C SER A 284 -11.16 -4.99 12.01
N ILE A 285 -11.27 -6.32 11.96
CA ILE A 285 -12.41 -7.05 12.53
C ILE A 285 -11.88 -8.05 13.55
N SER A 286 -12.16 -7.83 14.84
CA SER A 286 -11.70 -8.69 15.94
C SER A 286 -10.17 -8.92 15.95
N GLY A 287 -9.38 -7.90 15.60
CA GLY A 287 -7.91 -7.97 15.64
C GLY A 287 -7.34 -7.80 17.05
N SER A 288 -6.09 -8.18 17.25
CA SER A 288 -5.37 -7.96 18.51
C SER A 288 -3.93 -7.53 18.24
N LYS A 289 -3.26 -6.98 19.24
CA LYS A 289 -1.80 -6.83 19.20
C LYS A 289 -1.13 -8.19 19.33
N PHE A 290 0.03 -8.34 18.70
CA PHE A 290 0.99 -9.37 19.12
C PHE A 290 1.37 -9.14 20.59
N ARG A 291 1.69 -10.21 21.33
CA ARG A 291 2.12 -10.10 22.74
C ARG A 291 3.61 -10.28 22.93
N ASP A 292 4.32 -10.70 21.89
CA ASP A 292 5.78 -10.77 21.91
C ASP A 292 6.34 -9.34 22.06
N PRO A 293 7.12 -9.06 23.13
CA PRO A 293 7.69 -7.73 23.36
C PRO A 293 8.54 -7.22 22.19
N SER A 294 9.31 -8.10 21.52
CA SER A 294 10.17 -7.72 20.40
C SER A 294 9.36 -7.22 19.19
N ILE A 295 8.14 -7.75 19.01
CA ILE A 295 7.21 -7.28 18.00
C ILE A 295 6.56 -5.97 18.45
N CYS A 296 6.10 -5.90 19.70
CA CYS A 296 5.43 -4.72 20.25
C CYS A 296 6.30 -3.47 20.22
N ASP A 297 7.57 -3.61 20.63
CA ASP A 297 8.55 -2.53 20.72
C ASP A 297 8.91 -1.94 19.34
N VAL A 298 8.49 -2.60 18.27
CA VAL A 298 8.66 -2.14 16.89
C VAL A 298 7.32 -1.73 16.30
N ALA A 299 6.38 -2.66 16.16
CA ALA A 299 5.12 -2.44 15.45
C ALA A 299 4.22 -1.39 16.10
N TYR A 300 4.28 -1.25 17.43
CA TYR A 300 3.40 -0.37 18.21
C TYR A 300 4.18 0.66 19.03
N LYS A 301 5.44 0.91 18.65
CA LYS A 301 6.32 1.87 19.32
C LYS A 301 5.73 3.28 19.36
N ASP A 302 5.22 3.72 18.22
CA ASP A 302 4.58 5.01 18.02
C ASP A 302 3.13 4.81 17.58
N PRO A 303 2.22 5.76 17.85
CA PRO A 303 0.85 5.68 17.36
C PRO A 303 0.79 5.54 15.83
N ILE A 304 0.09 4.52 15.35
CA ILE A 304 -0.08 4.22 13.93
C ILE A 304 -0.99 5.30 13.31
N LYS A 305 -0.43 6.11 12.41
CA LYS A 305 -1.11 7.25 11.78
C LYS A 305 -2.07 6.90 10.64
N VAL A 306 -2.12 5.62 10.26
CA VAL A 306 -3.00 5.11 9.21
C VAL A 306 -4.46 5.22 9.65
N LYS A 307 -5.34 5.80 8.81
CA LYS A 307 -6.78 5.86 9.08
C LYS A 307 -7.32 4.45 9.29
N SER A 308 -8.05 4.22 10.38
CA SER A 308 -8.53 2.87 10.68
C SER A 308 -9.97 2.84 11.16
N VAL A 309 -10.64 1.73 10.86
CA VAL A 309 -11.92 1.35 11.45
C VAL A 309 -11.79 -0.01 12.12
N HIS A 310 -12.32 -0.15 13.33
CA HIS A 310 -12.24 -1.35 14.15
C HIS A 310 -13.64 -1.84 14.52
N PHE A 311 -13.97 -3.05 14.06
CA PHE A 311 -15.19 -3.76 14.42
C PHE A 311 -14.94 -4.63 15.64
N ILE A 312 -15.65 -4.35 16.73
CA ILE A 312 -15.46 -5.01 18.03
C ILE A 312 -16.78 -5.62 18.51
N GLY A 313 -16.78 -6.93 18.73
CA GLY A 313 -17.93 -7.68 19.22
C GLY A 313 -18.08 -7.60 20.73
N GLU A 314 -19.26 -7.25 21.22
CA GLU A 314 -19.55 -7.14 22.66
C GLU A 314 -19.46 -8.47 23.41
N LYS A 315 -19.63 -9.59 22.69
CA LYS A 315 -19.49 -10.95 23.23
C LYS A 315 -18.23 -11.65 22.73
N ASP A 316 -17.34 -10.92 22.07
CA ASP A 316 -16.10 -11.48 21.53
C ASP A 316 -15.10 -11.69 22.68
N TRP A 317 -14.46 -12.86 22.71
CA TRP A 317 -13.38 -13.15 23.66
C TRP A 317 -12.14 -12.29 23.38
N LEU A 318 -12.01 -11.75 22.15
CA LEU A 318 -11.02 -10.74 21.76
C LEU A 318 -11.47 -9.30 21.98
N LYS A 319 -12.60 -9.02 22.64
CA LYS A 319 -13.09 -7.64 22.84
C LYS A 319 -12.00 -6.71 23.42
N VAL A 320 -11.44 -7.07 24.57
CA VAL A 320 -10.41 -6.24 25.25
C VAL A 320 -9.13 -6.15 24.40
N PRO A 321 -8.57 -7.27 23.88
CA PRO A 321 -7.45 -7.19 22.93
C PRO A 321 -7.71 -6.33 21.68
N SER A 322 -8.96 -6.28 21.19
CA SER A 322 -9.34 -5.44 20.04
C SER A 322 -9.38 -3.97 20.41
N GLU A 323 -9.84 -3.62 21.61
CA GLU A 323 -9.80 -2.25 22.14
C GLU A 323 -8.34 -1.81 22.36
N GLU A 324 -7.48 -2.70 22.85
CA GLU A 324 -6.04 -2.46 22.99
C GLU A 324 -5.34 -2.26 21.64
N LEU A 325 -5.74 -3.00 20.60
CA LEU A 325 -5.24 -2.78 19.25
C LEU A 325 -5.71 -1.44 18.69
N ALA A 326 -7.00 -1.13 18.82
CA ALA A 326 -7.57 0.13 18.34
C ALA A 326 -6.84 1.34 18.95
N SER A 327 -6.52 1.30 20.25
CA SER A 327 -5.78 2.39 20.91
C SER A 327 -4.33 2.59 20.42
N ALA A 328 -3.79 1.69 19.60
CA ALA A 328 -2.51 1.90 18.91
C ALA A 328 -2.61 2.81 17.69
N PHE A 329 -3.82 3.02 17.17
CA PHE A 329 -4.07 3.85 15.99
C PHE A 329 -4.45 5.28 16.41
N ASP A 330 -4.10 6.24 15.55
CA ASP A 330 -4.52 7.63 15.70
C ASP A 330 -5.99 7.78 15.29
N GLU A 331 -6.81 8.30 16.21
CA GLU A 331 -8.24 8.59 16.00
C GLU A 331 -9.04 7.48 15.27
N PRO A 332 -9.02 6.22 15.73
CA PRO A 332 -9.71 5.12 15.06
C PRO A 332 -11.24 5.29 15.13
N LEU A 333 -11.94 4.96 14.04
CA LEU A 333 -13.38 4.73 14.10
C LEU A 333 -13.65 3.37 14.75
N ILE A 334 -14.42 3.34 15.84
CA ILE A 334 -14.80 2.09 16.51
C ILE A 334 -16.28 1.80 16.25
N ILE A 335 -16.57 0.65 15.62
CA ILE A 335 -17.93 0.16 15.40
C ILE A 335 -18.16 -1.08 16.27
N ARG A 336 -19.12 -0.99 17.20
CA ARG A 336 -19.45 -2.07 18.13
C ARG A 336 -20.64 -2.87 17.62
N HIS A 337 -20.62 -4.19 17.80
CA HIS A 337 -21.73 -5.07 17.42
C HIS A 337 -22.04 -6.12 18.50
N PRO A 338 -23.28 -6.63 18.59
CA PRO A 338 -23.72 -7.46 19.73
C PRO A 338 -23.26 -8.93 19.66
N GLN A 339 -22.50 -9.31 18.65
CA GLN A 339 -22.14 -10.71 18.37
C GLN A 339 -20.78 -11.07 19.00
N GLY A 340 -20.45 -12.36 18.98
CA GLY A 340 -19.13 -12.86 19.39
C GLY A 340 -18.09 -12.72 18.28
N HIS A 341 -17.15 -13.66 18.24
CA HIS A 341 -16.05 -13.68 17.28
C HIS A 341 -16.53 -13.97 15.84
N THR A 342 -16.91 -12.94 15.09
CA THR A 342 -17.44 -13.05 13.73
C THR A 342 -17.25 -11.76 12.95
N VAL A 343 -17.19 -11.86 11.62
CA VAL A 343 -17.47 -10.72 10.75
C VAL A 343 -18.94 -10.30 10.97
N PRO A 344 -19.22 -9.06 11.41
CA PRO A 344 -20.57 -8.65 11.76
C PRO A 344 -21.44 -8.49 10.52
N ARG A 345 -22.75 -8.59 10.70
CA ARG A 345 -23.69 -7.92 9.78
C ARG A 345 -23.80 -6.46 10.21
N LEU A 346 -23.77 -5.56 9.24
CA LEU A 346 -23.89 -4.13 9.51
C LEU A 346 -25.36 -3.74 9.56
N ASP A 347 -25.73 -2.99 10.59
CA ASP A 347 -27.00 -2.25 10.63
C ASP A 347 -26.86 -0.93 9.87
N ASP A 348 -27.98 -0.22 9.67
CA ASP A 348 -28.00 1.02 8.88
C ASP A 348 -27.08 2.10 9.45
N VAL A 349 -26.92 2.13 10.78
CA VAL A 349 -26.02 3.06 11.47
C VAL A 349 -24.57 2.75 11.12
N SER A 350 -24.17 1.48 11.25
CA SER A 350 -22.81 1.02 10.93
C SER A 350 -22.49 1.19 9.45
N VAL A 351 -23.45 0.94 8.56
CA VAL A 351 -23.30 1.17 7.10
C VAL A 351 -23.04 2.64 6.82
N LYS A 352 -23.79 3.54 7.46
CA LYS A 352 -23.61 4.99 7.30
C LYS A 352 -22.24 5.44 7.80
N GLN A 353 -21.85 5.04 9.02
CA GLN A 353 -20.54 5.39 9.60
C GLN A 353 -19.38 4.90 8.72
N LEU A 354 -19.46 3.65 8.24
CA LEU A 354 -18.42 3.08 7.38
C LEU A 354 -18.36 3.79 6.01
N SER A 355 -19.52 4.19 5.47
CA SER A 355 -19.60 4.90 4.19
C SER A 355 -19.05 6.33 4.28
N GLU A 356 -19.33 7.05 5.37
CA GLU A 356 -18.74 8.37 5.64
C GLU A 356 -17.22 8.26 5.79
N TRP A 357 -16.75 7.26 6.56
CA TRP A 357 -15.33 6.99 6.75
C TRP A 357 -14.62 6.62 5.43
N SER A 358 -15.23 5.78 4.58
CA SER A 358 -14.64 5.39 3.31
C SER A 358 -14.55 6.57 2.33
N SER A 359 -15.55 7.44 2.28
CA SER A 359 -15.49 8.65 1.44
C SER A 359 -14.33 9.56 1.85
N CYS A 360 -14.12 9.77 3.16
CA CYS A 360 -12.98 10.56 3.65
C CYS A 360 -11.59 9.97 3.36
N ILE A 361 -11.50 8.70 2.96
CA ILE A 361 -10.25 8.06 2.54
C ILE A 361 -9.97 8.31 1.06
N LEU A 362 -11.04 8.34 0.25
CA LEU A 362 -10.95 8.43 -1.20
C LEU A 362 -10.93 9.87 -1.71
N GLU A 363 -11.40 10.82 -0.90
CA GLU A 363 -11.28 12.25 -1.19
C GLU A 363 -9.84 12.74 -0.89
N ASP A 364 -9.10 13.11 -1.94
CA ASP A 364 -7.80 13.77 -1.83
C ASP A 364 -8.00 15.17 -1.20
N PRO A 365 -7.36 15.50 -0.06
CA PRO A 365 -7.51 16.81 0.59
C PRO A 365 -7.09 18.00 -0.28
N LYS A 366 -6.43 17.79 -1.44
CA LYS A 366 -6.06 18.86 -2.37
C LYS A 366 -7.19 19.36 -3.27
N ASN A 367 -8.30 18.62 -3.41
CA ASN A 367 -9.43 19.00 -4.26
C ASN A 367 -10.57 19.73 -3.52
N ALA A 368 -10.40 20.04 -2.23
CA ALA A 368 -11.42 20.67 -1.39
C ALA A 368 -11.53 22.20 -1.54
N ASN A 369 -11.24 22.76 -2.73
CA ASN A 369 -11.26 24.22 -2.92
C ASN A 369 -11.89 24.65 -4.25
N VAL A 370 -13.21 24.49 -4.36
CA VAL A 370 -14.06 25.46 -5.07
C VAL A 370 -15.41 25.55 -4.34
N PRO A 371 -15.70 26.61 -3.58
CA PRO A 371 -17.07 26.92 -3.23
C PRO A 371 -17.72 27.63 -4.42
N GLU A 372 -18.62 26.94 -5.12
CA GLU A 372 -19.59 27.61 -5.99
C GLU A 372 -20.46 28.53 -5.13
N ALA A 373 -20.25 29.83 -5.28
CA ALA A 373 -21.15 30.85 -4.78
C ALA A 373 -22.47 30.76 -5.55
N LEU A 374 -23.51 30.24 -4.91
CA LEU A 374 -24.89 30.50 -5.32
C LEU A 374 -25.52 31.49 -4.35
N ASP A 375 -25.66 32.69 -4.89
CA ASP A 375 -26.54 33.77 -4.49
C ASP A 375 -27.94 33.26 -4.09
N SER A 376 -28.35 33.57 -2.85
CA SER A 376 -29.74 33.96 -2.60
C SER A 376 -29.85 34.76 -1.30
N GLY A 377 -30.15 36.06 -1.43
CA GLY A 377 -31.20 36.72 -0.66
C GLY A 377 -30.98 37.02 0.83
N LYS A 378 -30.97 38.32 1.15
CA LYS A 378 -30.97 38.94 2.49
C LYS A 378 -32.18 38.59 3.40
N PRO A 379 -32.12 38.95 4.71
CA PRO A 379 -32.70 38.20 5.84
C PRO A 379 -34.05 38.72 6.33
N SER A 380 -34.70 37.93 7.20
CA SER A 380 -35.69 38.45 8.15
C SER A 380 -35.51 37.81 9.53
N ASP A 381 -35.32 38.70 10.51
CA ASP A 381 -35.32 38.43 11.95
C ASP A 381 -36.55 37.63 12.42
N LYS A 382 -36.38 36.77 13.43
CA LYS A 382 -37.06 36.91 14.72
C LYS A 382 -36.71 35.81 15.74
N GLU A 383 -36.39 36.31 16.93
CA GLU A 383 -36.78 35.83 18.26
C GLU A 383 -36.12 34.58 18.85
N ALA A 384 -35.15 34.87 19.72
CA ALA A 384 -34.77 34.07 20.87
C ALA A 384 -35.80 34.19 22.00
N THR A 385 -36.17 33.05 22.59
CA THR A 385 -36.50 32.80 24.01
C THR A 385 -36.38 31.28 24.16
N GLY A 386 -35.86 30.64 25.20
CA GLY A 386 -35.52 30.97 26.58
C GLY A 386 -35.71 29.67 27.38
N ALA A 387 -34.99 29.54 28.51
CA ALA A 387 -35.10 28.50 29.54
C ALA A 387 -34.48 27.12 29.22
N GLU A 388 -33.82 26.41 30.14
CA GLU A 388 -33.49 26.65 31.55
C GLU A 388 -32.38 25.66 31.96
N PHE A 389 -31.59 26.06 32.95
CA PHE A 389 -30.50 25.30 33.54
C PHE A 389 -31.01 24.77 34.89
N GLU A 390 -31.02 23.45 35.10
CA GLU A 390 -31.03 22.88 36.45
C GLU A 390 -29.98 21.78 36.53
N ALA A 391 -29.02 22.01 37.43
CA ALA A 391 -28.06 21.04 37.92
C ALA A 391 -28.41 20.74 39.38
N LEU A 392 -28.22 19.48 39.80
CA LEU A 392 -27.95 18.96 41.15
C LEU A 392 -28.00 17.42 41.03
N ASP A 393 -27.26 16.57 41.73
CA ASP A 393 -25.96 16.57 42.42
C ASP A 393 -25.75 15.11 42.90
N SER A 394 -24.48 14.72 43.03
CA SER A 394 -23.91 13.74 43.97
C SER A 394 -24.28 12.25 43.90
N GLY A 395 -23.23 11.42 43.76
CA GLY A 395 -23.26 10.01 44.18
C GLY A 395 -22.09 9.17 43.63
N LYS A 396 -20.95 9.16 44.33
CA LYS A 396 -19.88 8.15 44.24
C LYS A 396 -19.53 7.72 45.68
N PRO A 397 -18.78 6.64 45.93
CA PRO A 397 -18.59 5.39 45.16
C PRO A 397 -18.80 4.14 46.05
N SER A 398 -18.71 2.93 45.50
CA SER A 398 -18.44 1.74 46.33
C SER A 398 -17.50 0.78 45.61
N ASP A 399 -16.31 0.66 46.17
CA ASP A 399 -15.28 -0.32 45.85
C ASP A 399 -15.75 -1.75 46.12
N LYS A 400 -15.54 -2.65 45.16
CA LYS A 400 -15.15 -4.04 45.41
C LYS A 400 -14.28 -4.54 44.27
N GLU A 401 -12.98 -4.55 44.53
CA GLU A 401 -12.01 -5.42 43.87
C GLU A 401 -12.46 -6.88 44.03
N ALA A 402 -12.52 -7.61 42.92
CA ALA A 402 -12.52 -9.07 42.91
C ALA A 402 -11.55 -9.52 41.81
N THR A 403 -10.46 -10.13 42.27
CA THR A 403 -9.32 -10.63 41.52
C THR A 403 -9.71 -11.74 40.54
N GLY A 404 -9.24 -11.64 39.29
CA GLY A 404 -9.56 -12.52 38.17
C GLY A 404 -8.91 -13.91 38.20
N ALA A 405 -9.29 -14.78 39.15
CA ALA A 405 -8.79 -16.16 39.20
C ALA A 405 -9.86 -17.25 39.44
N GLU A 406 -11.17 -16.96 39.36
CA GLU A 406 -12.23 -17.94 39.69
C GLU A 406 -13.39 -18.03 38.69
N LEU A 407 -13.13 -17.92 37.38
CA LEU A 407 -14.17 -18.12 36.34
C LEU A 407 -13.80 -19.14 35.26
N ALA A 408 -12.79 -19.99 35.48
CA ALA A 408 -12.30 -20.95 34.49
C ALA A 408 -12.80 -22.41 34.66
N GLU A 409 -13.73 -22.72 35.57
CA GLU A 409 -14.01 -24.14 35.90
C GLU A 409 -15.46 -24.66 35.77
N ASN A 410 -16.40 -23.93 35.15
CA ASN A 410 -17.81 -24.40 35.08
C ASN A 410 -18.43 -24.54 33.68
N LEU A 411 -17.65 -24.88 32.65
CA LEU A 411 -18.19 -25.21 31.31
C LEU A 411 -17.79 -26.60 30.81
N VAL A 412 -17.82 -27.59 31.70
CA VAL A 412 -17.95 -29.01 31.31
C VAL A 412 -19.12 -29.62 32.10
N LYS A 413 -20.34 -29.34 31.64
CA LYS A 413 -21.59 -30.13 31.79
C LYS A 413 -22.81 -29.19 31.77
N ALA A 414 -23.34 -28.92 30.58
CA ALA A 414 -24.77 -28.81 30.29
C ALA A 414 -24.94 -28.74 28.77
#